data_AF-A0A6C0C2D7-F1
#
_entry.id   AF-A0A6C0C2D7-F1
#
_cell.length_a   1.000
_cell.length_b   1.000
_cell.length_c   1.000
_cell.angle_alpha   90.00
_cell.angle_beta   90.00
_cell.angle_gamma   90.00
#
_symmetry.space_group_name_H-M   'P 1'
#
loop_
_entity.id
_entity.type
_entity.pdbx_description
1 polymer ?
#
loop_
_entity_poly.entity_id
_entity_poly.type
_entity_poly.pdbx_seq_one_letter_code
_entity_poly.pdbx_strand_id
1 'polypeptide(L)'
;MELSEKQKTGLQKQIKSTYFKAFFDLLEEKVRQEPPDYEWIVNLYKEIRHKLTFFLKKGSYFRKEIEEGMDVELFDQMLRNNAIGGVEFYNLVNFVFESTLKLGSPARDKEVKQKRDEIYDCMKNGGMFCQLVPLFIKNANVCIDWVHEDLGNVKQNLSNLTKK
;
A
#
# COMPACT_ATOMS: atom_id res chain seq x y z
N MET A 1 15.95 31.97 -10.48
CA MET A 1 14.55 31.80 -10.90
C MET A 1 13.92 30.84 -9.92
N GLU A 2 13.14 31.34 -8.97
CA GLU A 2 12.36 30.48 -8.08
C GLU A 2 11.11 29.99 -8.83
N LEU A 3 10.86 28.69 -8.79
CA LEU A 3 9.65 28.09 -9.33
C LEU A 3 8.45 28.59 -8.52
N SER A 4 7.37 28.99 -9.19
CA SER A 4 6.10 29.26 -8.50
C SER A 4 5.59 27.99 -7.80
N GLU A 5 4.79 28.14 -6.74
CA GLU A 5 4.21 27.00 -6.01
C GLU A 5 3.39 26.06 -6.92
N LYS A 6 2.73 26.61 -7.95
CA LYS A 6 2.01 25.82 -8.96
C LYS A 6 2.96 25.01 -9.86
N GLN A 7 4.14 25.56 -10.18
CA GLN A 7 5.17 24.86 -10.96
C GLN A 7 5.89 23.80 -10.11
N LYS A 8 6.16 24.09 -8.83
CA LYS A 8 6.72 23.10 -7.88
C LYS A 8 5.78 21.91 -7.69
N THR A 9 4.50 22.17 -7.47
CA THR A 9 3.48 21.12 -7.31
C THR A 9 3.27 20.33 -8.60
N GLY A 10 3.26 20.98 -9.76
CA GLY A 10 3.20 20.31 -11.07
C GLY A 10 4.40 19.40 -11.32
N LEU A 11 5.61 19.90 -11.05
CA LEU A 11 6.86 19.14 -11.19
C LEU A 11 6.92 17.96 -10.22
N GLN A 12 6.52 18.16 -8.96
CA GLN A 12 6.46 17.06 -7.98
C GLN A 12 5.47 15.97 -8.40
N LYS A 13 4.30 16.35 -8.94
CA LYS A 13 3.33 15.36 -9.48
C LYS A 13 3.90 14.60 -10.66
N GLN A 14 4.62 15.28 -11.56
CA GLN A 14 5.24 14.64 -12.71
C GLN A 14 6.35 13.68 -12.29
N ILE A 15 7.26 14.11 -11.40
CA ILE A 15 8.31 13.27 -10.83
C ILE A 15 7.70 12.05 -10.11
N LYS A 16 6.68 12.27 -9.27
CA LYS A 16 5.96 11.20 -8.56
C LYS A 16 5.35 10.20 -9.55
N SER A 17 4.68 10.69 -10.60
CA SER A 17 4.08 9.84 -11.64
C SER A 17 5.12 9.02 -12.43
N THR A 18 6.20 9.66 -12.89
CA THR A 18 7.29 8.98 -13.61
C THR A 18 8.00 7.97 -12.73
N TYR A 19 8.26 8.31 -11.47
CA TYR A 19 8.88 7.41 -10.50
C TYR A 19 7.98 6.21 -10.19
N PHE A 20 6.68 6.42 -9.94
CA PHE A 20 5.74 5.32 -9.74
C PHE A 20 5.64 4.44 -10.96
N LYS A 21 5.58 5.02 -12.17
CA LYS A 21 5.55 4.23 -13.39
C LYS A 21 6.80 3.36 -13.51
N ALA A 22 7.99 3.94 -13.36
CA ALA A 22 9.24 3.19 -13.41
C ALA A 22 9.32 2.10 -12.31
N PHE A 23 8.83 2.40 -11.11
CA PHE A 23 8.73 1.44 -10.02
C PHE A 23 7.80 0.26 -10.35
N PHE A 24 6.63 0.53 -10.95
CA PHE A 24 5.69 -0.52 -11.35
C PHE A 24 6.16 -1.31 -12.57
N ASP A 25 6.80 -0.66 -13.53
CA ASP A 25 7.42 -1.31 -14.69
C ASP A 25 8.52 -2.29 -14.21
N LEU A 26 9.38 -1.84 -13.29
CA LEU A 26 10.35 -2.71 -12.62
C LEU A 26 9.65 -3.79 -11.79
N LEU A 27 8.47 -3.51 -11.21
CA LEU A 27 7.70 -4.47 -10.44
C LEU A 27 7.18 -5.63 -11.27
N GLU A 28 6.64 -5.31 -12.43
CA GLU A 28 6.26 -6.33 -13.39
C GLU A 28 7.48 -7.12 -13.88
N GLU A 29 8.60 -6.47 -14.17
CA GLU A 29 9.82 -7.14 -14.63
C GLU A 29 10.32 -8.16 -13.60
N LYS A 30 10.45 -7.75 -12.34
CA LYS A 30 10.96 -8.57 -11.24
C LYS A 30 10.04 -9.73 -10.87
N VAL A 31 8.72 -9.54 -10.97
CA VAL A 31 7.75 -10.62 -10.70
C VAL A 31 7.65 -11.59 -11.88
N ARG A 32 7.99 -11.18 -13.10
CA ARG A 32 8.03 -12.05 -14.28
C ARG A 32 9.29 -12.90 -14.41
N GLN A 33 10.30 -12.70 -13.56
CA GLN A 33 11.51 -13.55 -13.56
C GLN A 33 11.15 -14.99 -13.17
N GLU A 34 11.94 -15.96 -13.63
CA GLU A 34 11.81 -17.37 -13.26
C GLU A 34 13.07 -17.84 -12.51
N PRO A 35 13.06 -17.94 -11.16
CA PRO A 35 11.95 -17.62 -10.25
C PRO A 35 11.78 -16.10 -10.04
N PRO A 36 10.60 -15.64 -9.57
CA PRO A 36 10.37 -14.24 -9.21
C PRO A 36 11.37 -13.75 -8.15
N ASP A 37 11.66 -12.45 -8.14
CA ASP A 37 12.48 -11.83 -7.09
C ASP A 37 11.70 -11.77 -5.76
N TYR A 38 11.69 -12.88 -5.02
CA TYR A 38 10.94 -13.03 -3.77
C TYR A 38 11.41 -12.06 -2.70
N GLU A 39 12.73 -11.82 -2.60
CA GLU A 39 13.28 -10.88 -1.63
C GLU A 39 12.70 -9.48 -1.82
N TRP A 40 12.59 -9.05 -3.07
CA TRP A 40 12.05 -7.75 -3.38
C TRP A 40 10.53 -7.67 -3.10
N ILE A 41 9.75 -8.71 -3.42
CA ILE A 41 8.31 -8.77 -3.06
C ILE A 41 8.11 -8.71 -1.54
N VAL A 42 8.93 -9.42 -0.77
CA VAL A 42 8.89 -9.43 0.70
C VAL A 42 9.25 -8.07 1.28
N ASN A 43 10.20 -7.36 0.69
CA ASN A 43 10.53 -6.00 1.10
C ASN A 43 9.34 -5.04 0.89
N LEU A 44 8.64 -5.13 -0.24
CA LEU A 44 7.46 -4.31 -0.51
C LEU A 44 6.31 -4.63 0.46
N TYR A 45 6.12 -5.90 0.78
CA TYR A 45 5.16 -6.34 1.79
C TYR A 45 5.49 -5.74 3.18
N LYS A 46 6.76 -5.80 3.58
CA LYS A 46 7.26 -5.21 4.83
C LYS A 46 7.05 -3.69 4.87
N GLU A 47 7.22 -3.00 3.74
CA GLU A 47 6.95 -1.57 3.62
C GLU A 47 5.47 -1.23 3.83
N ILE A 48 4.55 -1.99 3.23
CA ILE A 48 3.10 -1.80 3.43
C ILE A 48 2.75 -1.92 4.92
N ARG A 49 3.23 -2.99 5.59
CA ARG A 49 3.05 -3.19 7.03
C ARG A 49 3.62 -2.02 7.83
N HIS A 50 4.81 -1.54 7.48
CA HIS A 50 5.43 -0.42 8.15
C HIS A 50 4.59 0.86 8.02
N LYS A 51 4.12 1.17 6.81
CA LYS A 51 3.28 2.36 6.56
C LYS A 51 1.96 2.30 7.32
N LEU A 52 1.31 1.14 7.40
CA LEU A 52 0.07 0.94 8.18
C LEU A 52 0.30 1.18 9.68
N THR A 53 1.41 0.67 10.20
CA THR A 53 1.73 0.75 11.64
C THR A 53 2.41 2.06 12.05
N PHE A 54 2.85 2.89 11.10
CA PHE A 54 3.69 4.07 11.35
C PHE A 54 3.07 5.06 12.35
N PHE A 55 1.77 5.34 12.24
CA PHE A 55 1.08 6.26 13.15
C PHE A 55 0.55 5.61 14.42
N LEU A 56 0.61 4.29 14.51
CA LEU A 56 0.08 3.56 15.65
C LEU A 56 1.08 3.55 16.80
N LYS A 57 0.57 3.88 17.99
CA LYS A 57 1.33 3.78 19.24
C LYS A 57 1.91 2.37 19.40
N LYS A 58 3.19 2.29 19.74
CA LYS A 58 3.86 1.01 20.04
C LYS A 58 3.06 0.23 21.08
N GLY A 59 2.80 -1.04 20.78
CA GLY A 59 2.06 -1.95 21.66
C GLY A 59 0.54 -1.74 21.72
N SER A 60 -0.05 -0.83 20.93
CA SER A 60 -1.51 -0.75 20.84
C SER A 60 -2.09 -2.06 20.27
N TYR A 61 -3.31 -2.41 20.70
CA TYR A 61 -4.01 -3.62 20.25
C TYR A 61 -4.03 -3.70 18.72
N PHE A 62 -4.44 -2.62 18.06
CA PHE A 62 -4.56 -2.60 16.60
C PHE A 62 -3.22 -2.66 15.88
N ARG A 63 -2.14 -2.12 16.47
CA ARG A 63 -0.80 -2.29 15.91
C ARG A 63 -0.37 -3.75 15.93
N LYS A 64 -0.61 -4.45 17.05
CA LYS A 64 -0.31 -5.87 17.17
C LYS A 64 -1.14 -6.70 16.20
N GLU A 65 -2.43 -6.40 16.08
CA GLU A 65 -3.32 -7.04 15.09
C GLU A 65 -2.72 -6.95 13.67
N ILE A 66 -2.22 -5.79 13.25
CA ILE A 66 -1.58 -5.61 11.94
C ILE A 66 -0.23 -6.32 11.86
N GLU A 67 0.61 -6.25 12.91
CA GLU A 67 1.93 -6.89 12.92
C GLU A 67 1.83 -8.43 12.87
N GLU A 68 0.83 -9.01 13.56
CA GLU A 68 0.52 -10.44 13.59
C GLU A 68 -0.21 -10.90 12.31
N GLY A 69 -1.19 -10.13 11.84
CA GLY A 69 -1.91 -10.42 10.59
C GLY A 69 -1.05 -10.22 9.34
N MET A 70 0.04 -9.45 9.46
CA MET A 70 1.06 -9.29 8.42
C MET A 70 2.43 -9.81 8.84
N ASP A 71 2.50 -11.11 9.15
CA ASP A 71 3.76 -11.78 9.45
C ASP A 71 4.64 -11.89 8.20
N VAL A 72 5.79 -11.21 8.24
CA VAL A 72 6.74 -11.13 7.11
C VAL A 72 7.51 -12.44 6.93
N GLU A 73 7.83 -13.14 8.02
CA GLU A 73 8.57 -14.40 7.95
C GLU A 73 7.68 -15.49 7.37
N LEU A 74 6.42 -15.57 7.84
CA LEU A 74 5.43 -16.48 7.27
C LEU A 74 5.17 -16.18 5.80
N PHE A 75 5.02 -14.90 5.43
CA PHE A 75 4.79 -14.51 4.04
C PHE A 75 5.96 -14.90 3.11
N ASP A 76 7.21 -14.68 3.52
CA ASP A 76 8.39 -15.10 2.75
C ASP A 76 8.43 -16.63 2.58
N GLN A 77 8.15 -17.38 3.64
CA GLN A 77 8.04 -18.84 3.56
C GLN A 77 6.95 -19.29 2.61
N MET A 78 5.77 -18.66 2.64
CA MET A 78 4.67 -19.01 1.75
C MET A 78 5.01 -18.72 0.29
N LEU A 79 5.70 -17.61 -0.01
CA LEU A 79 6.14 -17.28 -1.36
C LEU A 79 7.14 -18.31 -1.90
N ARG A 80 8.19 -18.61 -1.14
CA ARG A 80 9.27 -19.51 -1.58
C ARG A 80 8.82 -20.96 -1.75
N ASN A 81 7.82 -21.38 -0.98
CA ASN A 81 7.25 -22.72 -1.05
C ASN A 81 6.02 -22.81 -1.96
N ASN A 82 5.71 -21.75 -2.72
CA ASN A 82 4.55 -21.67 -3.61
C ASN A 82 3.21 -21.99 -2.90
N ALA A 83 3.08 -21.54 -1.65
CA ALA A 83 1.92 -21.76 -0.78
C ALA A 83 0.98 -20.54 -0.70
N ILE A 84 1.19 -19.52 -1.54
CA ILE A 84 0.24 -18.42 -1.72
C ILE A 84 -0.67 -18.75 -2.91
N GLY A 85 -1.85 -19.27 -2.61
CA GLY A 85 -2.92 -19.45 -3.58
C GLY A 85 -3.86 -18.24 -3.66
N GLY A 86 -4.94 -18.40 -4.41
CA GLY A 86 -5.94 -17.34 -4.58
C GLY A 86 -6.67 -16.97 -3.28
N VAL A 87 -6.90 -17.94 -2.38
CA VAL A 87 -7.59 -17.71 -1.11
C VAL A 87 -6.70 -16.92 -0.15
N GLU A 88 -5.43 -17.32 -0.01
CA GLU A 88 -4.45 -16.64 0.85
C GLU A 88 -4.24 -15.20 0.38
N PHE A 89 -4.10 -15.00 -0.94
CA PHE A 89 -3.95 -13.68 -1.52
C PHE A 89 -5.21 -12.81 -1.35
N TYR A 90 -6.41 -13.39 -1.53
CA TYR A 90 -7.67 -12.69 -1.27
C TYR A 90 -7.78 -12.21 0.18
N ASN A 91 -7.44 -13.09 1.13
CA ASN A 91 -7.47 -12.77 2.57
C ASN A 91 -6.48 -11.66 2.91
N LEU A 92 -5.28 -11.70 2.34
CA LEU A 92 -4.28 -10.66 2.50
C LEU A 92 -4.78 -9.30 1.98
N VAL A 93 -5.32 -9.27 0.75
CA VAL A 93 -5.90 -8.06 0.16
C VAL A 93 -6.99 -7.54 1.10
N ASN A 94 -7.94 -8.38 1.50
CA ASN A 94 -9.01 -7.95 2.38
C ASN A 94 -8.48 -7.35 3.69
N PHE A 95 -7.53 -8.03 4.34
CA PHE A 95 -6.94 -7.58 5.60
C PHE A 95 -6.30 -6.19 5.50
N VAL A 96 -5.52 -5.94 4.45
CA VAL A 96 -4.83 -4.66 4.24
C VAL A 96 -5.82 -3.53 3.99
N PHE A 97 -6.84 -3.75 3.15
CA PHE A 97 -7.83 -2.72 2.84
C PHE A 97 -8.78 -2.46 4.02
N GLU A 98 -9.21 -3.47 4.77
CA GLU A 98 -10.00 -3.27 5.99
C GLU A 98 -9.18 -2.54 7.08
N SER A 99 -7.89 -2.86 7.22
CA SER A 99 -6.99 -2.12 8.11
C SER A 99 -6.87 -0.65 7.68
N THR A 100 -6.80 -0.40 6.38
CA THR A 100 -6.73 0.96 5.84
C THR A 100 -8.03 1.74 6.08
N LEU A 101 -9.20 1.11 5.93
CA LEU A 101 -10.50 1.71 6.25
C LEU A 101 -10.60 2.08 7.73
N LYS A 102 -10.15 1.20 8.64
CA LYS A 102 -10.12 1.47 10.08
C LYS A 102 -9.21 2.66 10.45
N LEU A 103 -8.13 2.88 9.69
CA LEU A 103 -7.19 4.00 9.91
C LEU A 103 -7.62 5.30 9.21
N GLY A 104 -8.38 5.19 8.13
CA GLY A 104 -8.72 6.28 7.23
C GLY A 104 -9.93 7.10 7.68
N SER A 105 -10.20 8.16 6.92
CA SER A 105 -11.40 8.97 7.06
C SER A 105 -12.56 8.33 6.28
N PRO A 106 -13.80 8.31 6.82
CA PRO A 106 -14.99 7.85 6.11
C PRO A 106 -15.22 8.52 4.75
N ALA A 107 -14.68 9.73 4.56
CA ALA A 107 -14.75 10.45 3.31
C ALA A 107 -14.05 9.74 2.13
N ARG A 108 -13.10 8.84 2.40
CA ARG A 108 -12.35 8.08 1.38
C ARG A 108 -12.73 6.60 1.31
N ASP A 109 -13.69 6.15 2.12
CA ASP A 109 -14.06 4.72 2.20
C ASP A 109 -14.50 4.16 0.85
N LYS A 110 -15.19 4.97 0.04
CA LYS A 110 -15.68 4.57 -1.28
C LYS A 110 -14.51 4.30 -2.23
N GLU A 111 -13.54 5.21 -2.27
CA GLU A 111 -12.35 5.12 -3.10
C GLU A 111 -11.46 3.95 -2.68
N VAL A 112 -11.30 3.73 -1.37
CA VAL A 112 -10.54 2.58 -0.84
C VAL A 112 -11.19 1.26 -1.22
N LYS A 113 -12.52 1.15 -1.09
CA LYS A 113 -13.26 -0.05 -1.52
C LYS A 113 -13.18 -0.27 -3.03
N GLN A 114 -13.29 0.80 -3.83
CA GLN A 114 -13.11 0.70 -5.28
C GLN A 114 -11.72 0.15 -5.66
N LYS A 115 -10.66 0.63 -4.99
CA LYS A 115 -9.29 0.16 -5.21
C LYS A 115 -9.09 -1.31 -4.82
N ARG A 116 -9.79 -1.79 -3.79
CA ARG A 116 -9.83 -3.22 -3.43
C ARG A 116 -10.57 -4.04 -4.48
N ASP A 117 -11.73 -3.55 -4.92
CA ASP A 117 -12.60 -4.28 -5.84
C ASP A 117 -11.96 -4.42 -7.24
N GLU A 118 -11.14 -3.44 -7.68
CA GLU A 118 -10.28 -3.58 -8.88
C GLU A 118 -9.39 -4.83 -8.83
N ILE A 119 -8.85 -5.16 -7.64
CA ILE A 119 -8.01 -6.36 -7.45
C ILE A 119 -8.89 -7.61 -7.51
N TYR A 120 -10.04 -7.60 -6.84
CA TYR A 120 -10.97 -8.73 -6.86
C TYR A 120 -11.50 -9.03 -8.26
N ASP A 121 -11.76 -8.01 -9.07
CA ASP A 121 -12.17 -8.20 -10.46
C ASP A 121 -11.02 -8.76 -11.30
N CYS A 122 -9.78 -8.34 -11.06
CA CYS A 122 -8.60 -8.96 -11.68
C CYS A 122 -8.48 -10.45 -11.31
N MET A 123 -8.73 -10.81 -10.04
CA MET A 123 -8.74 -12.22 -9.60
C MET A 123 -9.84 -13.03 -10.29
N LYS A 124 -11.08 -12.50 -10.34
CA LYS A 124 -12.23 -13.17 -10.99
C LYS A 124 -11.98 -13.40 -12.47
N ASN A 125 -11.26 -12.50 -13.13
CA ASN A 125 -10.92 -12.59 -14.54
C ASN A 125 -9.70 -13.49 -14.83
N GLY A 126 -9.20 -14.22 -13.82
CA GLY A 126 -8.06 -15.14 -13.99
C GLY A 126 -6.71 -14.43 -14.06
N GLY A 127 -6.58 -13.24 -13.48
CA GLY A 127 -5.34 -12.49 -13.42
C GLY A 127 -4.20 -13.32 -12.80
N MET A 128 -3.03 -13.26 -13.42
CA MET A 128 -1.86 -14.02 -12.95
C MET A 128 -1.18 -13.31 -11.77
N PHE A 129 -0.33 -14.05 -11.04
CA PHE A 129 0.46 -13.52 -9.93
C PHE A 129 1.26 -12.25 -10.32
N CYS A 130 1.84 -12.23 -11.53
CA CYS A 130 2.57 -11.10 -12.07
C CYS A 130 1.73 -9.86 -12.40
N GLN A 131 0.40 -9.97 -12.43
CA GLN A 131 -0.52 -8.84 -12.59
C GLN A 131 -1.14 -8.45 -11.24
N LEU A 132 -1.48 -9.45 -10.43
CA LEU A 132 -2.14 -9.27 -9.15
C LEU A 132 -1.25 -8.60 -8.11
N VAL A 133 0.00 -9.05 -7.97
CA VAL A 133 0.93 -8.52 -6.96
C VAL A 133 1.25 -7.04 -7.20
N PRO A 134 1.64 -6.61 -8.43
CA PRO A 134 1.85 -5.20 -8.68
C PRO A 134 0.60 -4.35 -8.46
N LEU A 135 -0.57 -4.83 -8.91
CA LEU A 135 -1.84 -4.12 -8.73
C LEU A 135 -2.19 -3.95 -7.24
N PHE A 136 -2.01 -5.00 -6.45
CA PHE A 136 -2.21 -4.95 -5.00
C PHE A 136 -1.27 -3.95 -4.33
N ILE A 137 0.04 -4.05 -4.58
CA ILE A 137 1.04 -3.16 -3.98
C ILE A 137 0.75 -1.71 -4.35
N LYS A 138 0.37 -1.45 -5.61
CA LYS A 138 -0.03 -0.12 -6.07
C LYS A 138 -1.22 0.42 -5.31
N ASN A 139 -2.32 -0.33 -5.32
CA ASN A 139 -3.59 0.14 -4.75
C ASN A 139 -3.49 0.28 -3.23
N ALA A 140 -2.81 -0.65 -2.55
CA ALA A 140 -2.54 -0.55 -1.11
C ALA A 140 -1.73 0.72 -0.77
N ASN A 141 -0.63 0.97 -1.49
CA ASN A 141 0.19 2.17 -1.23
C ASN A 141 -0.58 3.47 -1.48
N VAL A 142 -1.38 3.56 -2.54
CA VAL A 142 -2.22 4.73 -2.80
C VAL A 142 -3.19 4.98 -1.64
N CYS A 143 -3.88 3.94 -1.18
CA CYS A 143 -4.85 4.07 -0.09
C CYS A 143 -4.18 4.42 1.24
N ILE A 144 -3.02 3.83 1.54
CA ILE A 144 -2.27 4.16 2.76
C ILE A 144 -1.72 5.58 2.70
N ASP A 145 -1.16 6.01 1.56
CA ASP A 145 -0.65 7.37 1.39
C ASP A 145 -1.76 8.42 1.63
N TRP A 146 -3.01 8.13 1.25
CA TRP A 146 -4.15 8.98 1.58
C TRP A 146 -4.39 9.15 3.08
N VAL A 147 -4.26 8.06 3.85
CA VAL A 147 -4.33 8.10 5.32
C VAL A 147 -3.19 8.96 5.88
N HIS A 148 -1.98 8.80 5.34
CA HIS A 148 -0.81 9.61 5.75
C HIS A 148 -1.02 11.10 5.48
N GLU A 149 -1.55 11.45 4.30
CA GLU A 149 -1.86 12.83 3.93
C GLU A 149 -2.93 13.44 4.86
N ASP A 150 -4.01 12.72 5.12
CA ASP A 150 -5.10 13.20 5.98
C ASP A 150 -4.64 13.42 7.42
N LEU A 151 -3.90 12.47 8.00
CA LEU A 151 -3.33 12.61 9.35
C LEU A 151 -2.31 13.75 9.44
N GLY A 152 -1.51 13.94 8.39
CA GLY A 152 -0.59 15.08 8.27
C GLY A 152 -1.31 16.42 8.31
N ASN A 153 -2.41 16.54 7.54
CA ASN A 153 -3.25 17.73 7.49
C ASN A 153 -3.90 18.01 8.86
N VAL A 154 -4.40 16.98 9.55
CA VAL A 154 -4.95 17.12 10.90
C VAL A 154 -3.91 17.66 11.87
N LYS A 155 -2.69 17.10 11.88
CA LYS A 155 -1.59 17.57 12.73
C LYS A 155 -1.24 19.04 12.47
N GLN A 156 -1.16 19.43 11.19
CA GLN A 156 -0.87 20.82 10.81
C GLN A 156 -1.97 21.78 11.28
N ASN A 157 -3.23 21.42 11.04
CA ASN A 157 -4.39 22.23 11.46
C ASN A 157 -4.44 22.42 12.98
N LEU A 158 -4.21 21.35 13.76
CA LEU A 158 -4.14 21.44 15.22
C LEU A 158 -3.02 22.37 15.67
N SER A 159 -1.83 22.29 15.05
CA SER A 159 -0.70 23.16 15.41
C SER A 159 -0.98 24.64 15.13
N ASN A 160 -1.76 24.95 14.09
CA ASN A 160 -2.15 26.32 13.75
C ASN A 160 -3.19 26.87 14.74
N LEU A 161 -4.06 26.01 15.27
CA LEU A 161 -5.05 26.39 16.29
C LEU A 161 -4.40 26.71 17.65
N THR A 162 -3.33 25.98 18.03
CA THR A 162 -2.60 26.20 19.28
C THR A 162 -1.65 27.40 19.26
N LYS A 163 -1.38 27.98 18.08
CA LYS A 163 -0.50 29.14 17.91
C LYS A 163 -1.26 30.49 17.85
N LYS A 164 -2.59 30.46 17.98
CA LYS A 164 -3.44 31.64 18.20
C LYS A 164 -3.75 31.78 19.68
#